data_AF-A0A139X9B3-F1
#
_entry.id   AF-A0A139X9B3-F1
#
_cell.length_a   1.000
_cell.length_b   1.000
_cell.length_c   1.000
_cell.angle_alpha   90.00
_cell.angle_beta   90.00
_cell.angle_gamma   90.00
#
_symmetry.space_group_name_H-M   'P 1'
#
loop_
_entity.id
_entity.type
_entity.pdbx_description
1 polymer ?
#
loop_
_entity_poly.entity_id
_entity_poly.type
_entity_poly.pdbx_seq_one_letter_code
_entity_poly.pdbx_strand_id
1 'polypeptide(L)' 'MELAQPQTAQQLPQSTLQQIDLQSQGIDRAQAEVLRANLKIFADDWNSPEMSIYDNYDAVKANRKTR' A
#
# COMPACT_ATOMS: atom_id res chain seq x y z
N MET A 1 -37.27 15.36 -8.50
CA MET A 1 -36.17 16.13 -7.90
C MET A 1 -35.06 15.13 -7.61
N GLU A 2 -34.11 15.05 -8.53
CA GLU A 2 -32.92 14.20 -8.44
C GLU A 2 -31.95 14.85 -7.45
N LEU A 3 -31.92 14.33 -6.21
CA LEU A 3 -30.87 14.67 -5.27
C LEU A 3 -29.71 13.71 -5.54
N ALA A 4 -28.85 14.11 -6.48
CA ALA A 4 -27.57 13.46 -6.73
C ALA A 4 -26.81 13.33 -5.41
N GLN A 5 -26.70 12.11 -4.90
CA GLN A 5 -25.86 11.80 -3.76
C GLN A 5 -24.41 12.05 -4.17
N PRO A 6 -23.61 12.81 -3.39
CA PRO A 6 -22.20 12.93 -3.67
C PRO A 6 -21.58 11.55 -3.45
N GLN A 7 -21.02 10.99 -4.51
CA GLN A 7 -20.20 9.79 -4.48
C GLN A 7 -18.89 10.15 -3.76
N THR A 8 -18.95 10.29 -2.43
CA THR A 8 -17.79 10.67 -1.62
C THR A 8 -17.20 9.44 -0.98
N ALA A 9 -15.89 9.30 -1.16
CA ALA A 9 -15.02 8.23 -0.70
C ALA A 9 -15.28 6.90 -1.41
N GLN A 10 -14.64 6.79 -2.58
CA GLN A 10 -14.10 5.53 -3.07
C GLN A 10 -13.61 4.72 -1.86
N GLN A 11 -14.33 3.67 -1.49
CA GLN A 11 -13.81 2.66 -0.59
C GLN A 11 -12.61 2.06 -1.32
N LEU A 12 -11.42 2.61 -1.05
CA LEU A 12 -10.16 2.02 -1.45
C LEU A 12 -10.23 0.55 -1.02
N PRO A 13 -9.97 -0.41 -1.92
CA PRO A 13 -9.86 -1.80 -1.51
C PRO A 13 -8.79 -1.78 -0.43
N GLN A 14 -9.20 -2.10 0.80
CA GLN A 14 -8.31 -2.29 1.95
C GLN A 14 -7.10 -3.01 1.40
N SER A 15 -5.96 -2.32 1.30
CA SER A 15 -4.76 -2.80 0.66
C SER A 15 -4.55 -4.16 1.27
N THR A 16 -4.87 -5.22 0.50
CA THR A 16 -4.77 -6.57 1.03
C THR A 16 -3.31 -6.64 1.39
N LEU A 17 -3.03 -6.63 2.70
CA LEU A 17 -1.70 -6.77 3.25
C LEU A 17 -1.29 -8.17 2.81
N GLN A 18 -0.84 -8.28 1.55
CA GLN A 18 -0.31 -9.49 0.99
C GLN A 18 0.80 -9.81 1.95
N GLN A 19 0.60 -10.86 2.74
CA GLN A 19 1.47 -11.15 3.84
C GLN A 19 2.80 -11.57 3.20
N ILE A 20 3.70 -10.60 3.05
CA ILE A 20 4.98 -10.81 2.39
C ILE A 20 5.74 -11.79 3.27
N ASP A 21 6.07 -12.94 2.70
CA ASP A 21 6.93 -13.90 3.37
C ASP A 21 8.38 -13.40 3.33
N LEU A 22 8.78 -12.74 4.41
CA LEU A 22 10.13 -12.20 4.60
C LEU A 22 11.17 -13.32 4.66
N GLN A 23 10.81 -14.51 5.15
CA GLN A 23 11.74 -15.63 5.31
C GLN A 23 12.15 -16.21 3.95
N SER A 24 11.21 -16.30 3.00
CA SER A 24 11.50 -16.64 1.60
C SER A 24 12.39 -15.59 0.90
N GLN A 25 12.47 -14.37 1.43
CA GLN A 25 13.38 -13.33 0.93
C GLN A 25 14.73 -13.30 1.67
N GLY A 26 15.00 -14.30 2.52
CA GLY A 26 16.26 -14.40 3.27
C GLY A 26 16.34 -13.47 4.48
N ILE A 27 15.20 -12.89 4.89
CA ILE A 27 15.13 -12.00 6.06
C ILE A 27 14.71 -12.84 7.27
N ASP A 28 15.60 -12.99 8.23
CA ASP A 28 15.30 -13.69 9.48
C ASP A 28 14.47 -12.83 10.44
N ARG A 29 14.01 -13.43 11.54
CA ARG A 29 13.13 -12.74 12.50
C ARG A 29 13.79 -11.52 13.15
N ALA A 30 15.07 -11.59 13.51
CA ALA A 30 15.76 -10.46 14.15
C ALA A 30 15.92 -9.31 13.15
N GLN A 31 16.24 -9.62 11.89
CA GLN A 31 16.27 -8.64 10.81
C GLN A 31 14.89 -8.02 10.54
N ALA A 32 13.82 -8.84 10.54
CA ALA A 32 12.46 -8.37 10.37
C ALA A 32 12.02 -7.43 11.51
N GLU A 33 12.41 -7.72 12.75
CA GLU A 33 12.15 -6.86 13.91
C GLU A 33 12.88 -5.52 13.78
N VAL A 34 14.16 -5.54 13.36
CA VAL A 34 14.93 -4.32 13.08
C VAL A 34 14.29 -3.51 11.94
N LEU A 35 13.89 -4.13 10.83
CA LEU A 35 13.19 -3.44 9.74
C LEU A 35 11.90 -2.79 10.23
N ARG A 36 11.08 -3.53 10.98
CA ARG A 36 9.82 -3.00 11.53
C ARG A 36 10.07 -1.82 12.46
N ALA A 37 11.08 -1.87 13.32
CA ALA A 37 11.42 -0.78 14.22
C ALA A 37 11.84 0.49 13.46
N ASN A 38 12.67 0.35 12.43
CA ASN A 38 13.13 1.47 11.62
C ASN A 38 12.01 2.09 10.77
N LEU A 39 11.15 1.24 10.18
CA LEU A 39 10.05 1.69 9.32
C LEU A 39 8.85 2.23 10.10
N LYS A 40 8.74 1.92 11.41
CA LYS A 40 7.64 2.37 12.27
C LYS A 40 7.43 3.89 12.24
N ILE A 41 8.52 4.66 12.15
CA ILE A 41 8.48 6.13 12.14
C ILE A 41 7.78 6.66 10.87
N PHE A 42 7.85 5.90 9.78
CA PHE A 42 7.21 6.26 8.51
C PHE A 42 5.81 5.62 8.35
N ALA A 43 5.40 4.76 9.28
CA ALA A 43 4.15 4.00 9.14
C ALA A 43 2.94 4.93 9.05
N ASP A 44 2.91 6.01 9.83
CA ASP A 44 1.79 6.96 9.83
C ASP A 44 1.65 7.68 8.47
N ASP A 45 2.78 8.09 7.88
CA ASP A 45 2.84 8.69 6.54
C ASP A 45 2.45 7.69 5.45
N TRP A 46 2.93 6.45 5.55
CA TRP A 46 2.63 5.37 4.60
C TRP A 46 1.19 4.83 4.69
N ASN A 47 0.57 4.90 5.86
CA ASN A 47 -0.83 4.51 6.08
C ASN A 47 -1.82 5.59 5.61
N SER A 48 -1.34 6.75 5.17
CA SER A 48 -2.18 7.81 4.63
C SER A 48 -2.84 7.35 3.32
N PRO A 49 -4.13 7.65 3.08
CA PRO A 49 -4.84 7.23 1.87
C PRO A 49 -4.20 7.74 0.57
N GLU A 50 -3.43 8.82 0.64
CA GLU A 50 -2.65 9.35 -0.47
C GLU A 50 -1.52 8.41 -0.91
N MET A 51 -0.95 7.62 0.02
CA MET A 51 0.13 6.67 -0.27
C MET A 51 -0.39 5.38 -0.91
N SER A 52 -1.69 5.09 -0.81
CA SER A 52 -2.31 3.92 -1.47
C SER A 52 -2.18 3.93 -2.99
N ILE A 53 -1.82 5.06 -3.61
CA ILE A 53 -1.49 5.12 -5.04
C ILE A 53 -0.27 4.24 -5.41
N TYR A 54 0.59 3.95 -4.42
CA TYR A 54 1.80 3.15 -4.59
C TYR A 54 1.59 1.65 -4.34
N ASP A 55 0.43 1.24 -3.79
CA ASP A 55 0.13 -0.17 -3.50
C ASP A 55 0.18 -1.06 -4.75
N ASN A 56 -0.12 -0.48 -5.91
CA ASN A 56 -0.09 -1.15 -7.21
C ASN A 56 0.83 -0.43 -8.21
N TYR A 57 1.99 0.05 -7.74
CA TYR A 57 2.93 0.81 -8.55
C TYR A 57 3.31 0.09 -9.86
N ASP A 58 3.57 -1.22 -9.82
CA ASP A 58 3.95 -1.99 -11.00
C ASP A 58 2.82 -2.11 -12.03
N ALA A 59 1.57 -2.28 -11.58
CA ALA A 59 0.41 -2.28 -12.46
C ALA A 59 0.20 -0.92 -13.15
N VAL A 60 0.39 0.18 -12.40
CA VAL A 60 0.30 1.55 -12.93
C VAL A 60 1.44 1.84 -13.91
N LYS A 61 2.66 1.37 -13.63
CA LYS A 61 3.84 1.55 -14.48
C LYS A 61 3.73 0.79 -15.80
N ALA A 62 3.21 -0.45 -15.78
CA ALA A 62 3.01 -1.26 -16.98
C ALA A 62 2.06 -0.56 -17.97
N ASN A 63 0.98 0.06 -17.47
CA ASN A 63 0.02 0.80 -18.30
C ASN A 63 0.61 2.09 -18.91
N ARG A 64 1.68 2.64 -18.35
CA ARG A 64 2.37 3.83 -18.88
C ARG A 64 3.35 3.52 -20.02
N LYS A 65 3.77 2.26 -20.18
CA LYS A 65 4.69 1.85 -21.27
C LYS A 65 4.00 1.52 -22.59
N THR A 66 2.68 1.47 -22.62
CA THR A 66 1.88 1.08 -23.80
C THR A 66 1.28 2.28 -24.55
N ARG A 67 1.87 3.48 -24.44
CA ARG A 67 1.44 4.68 -25.21
C ARG A 67 2.52 5.17 -26.16
#